data_AF-A0A9P9NH02-F1
#
_entry.id   AF-A0A9P9NH02-F1
#
_cell.length_a   1.000
_cell.length_b   1.000
_cell.length_c   1.000
_cell.angle_alpha   90.00
_cell.angle_beta   90.00
_cell.angle_gamma   90.00
#
_symmetry.space_group_name_H-M   'P 1'
#
loop_
_entity.id
_entity.type
_entity.pdbx_description
1 polymer ?
#
loop_
_entity_poly.entity_id
_entity_poly.type
_entity_poly.pdbx_seq_one_letter_code
_entity_poly.pdbx_strand_id
1 'polypeptide(L)'
;MSTKITTARIEQLEVLQRRKDSLQEKILEKKKIMTEIRNAMEDGGTADIMSSSSKAALKRRGNEPSTLTNDDVLDSLDIAIERLEEEMGNLDDELQELKDLVDSA
;
A
#
# COMPACT_ATOMS: atom_id res chain seq x y z
N MET A 1 1.27 37.38 -20.87
CA MET A 1 1.47 36.57 -19.65
C MET A 1 2.52 35.51 -19.99
N SER A 2 3.77 35.73 -19.57
CA SER A 2 4.49 35.01 -18.50
C SER A 2 4.71 33.51 -18.75
N THR A 3 5.59 33.17 -19.70
CA THR A 3 6.16 31.82 -19.91
C THR A 3 6.65 31.16 -18.61
N LYS A 4 7.11 31.94 -17.62
CA LYS A 4 7.53 31.44 -16.29
C LYS A 4 6.37 30.82 -15.48
N ILE A 5 5.15 31.34 -15.62
CA ILE A 5 3.97 30.79 -14.94
C ILE A 5 3.63 29.43 -15.56
N THR A 6 3.74 29.30 -16.88
CA THR A 6 3.48 28.05 -17.60
C THR A 6 4.52 26.98 -17.26
N THR A 7 5.82 27.30 -17.19
CA THR A 7 6.88 26.33 -16.85
C THR A 7 6.73 25.80 -15.42
N ALA A 8 6.50 26.68 -14.43
CA ALA A 8 6.31 26.24 -13.04
C ALA A 8 5.09 25.32 -12.87
N ARG A 9 4.05 25.52 -13.68
CA ARG A 9 2.83 24.70 -13.64
C ARG A 9 3.01 23.35 -14.32
N ILE A 10 3.80 23.30 -15.40
CA ILE A 10 4.24 22.04 -16.03
C ILE A 10 5.08 21.21 -15.05
N GLU A 11 6.02 21.84 -14.34
CA GLU A 11 6.82 21.15 -13.31
C GLU A 11 5.94 20.57 -12.19
N GLN A 12 4.92 21.30 -11.75
CA GLN A 12 3.95 20.81 -10.76
C GLN A 12 3.16 19.61 -11.27
N LEU A 13 2.68 19.64 -12.53
CA LEU A 13 2.01 18.48 -13.15
C LEU A 13 2.92 17.25 -13.19
N GLU A 14 4.18 17.42 -13.58
CA GLU A 14 5.14 16.31 -13.61
C GLU A 14 5.40 15.71 -12.22
N VAL A 15 5.51 16.55 -11.18
CA VAL A 15 5.71 16.08 -9.80
C VAL A 15 4.50 15.30 -9.30
N LEU A 16 3.28 15.81 -9.54
CA LEU A 16 2.05 15.15 -9.14
C LEU A 16 1.87 13.82 -9.89
N GLN A 17 2.16 13.79 -11.20
CA GLN A 17 2.11 12.58 -12.01
C GLN A 17 3.10 11.51 -11.50
N ARG A 18 4.35 11.88 -11.23
CA ARG A 18 5.34 10.95 -10.65
C ARG A 18 4.93 10.43 -9.27
N ARG A 19 4.29 11.28 -8.46
CA ARG A 19 3.79 10.88 -7.14
C ARG A 19 2.64 9.88 -7.29
N LYS A 20 1.74 10.08 -8.26
CA LYS A 20 0.70 9.11 -8.62
C LYS A 20 1.30 7.76 -9.03
N ASP A 21 2.26 7.77 -9.95
CA ASP A 21 2.92 6.54 -10.42
C ASP A 21 3.58 5.78 -9.24
N SER A 22 4.24 6.50 -8.32
CA SER A 22 4.82 5.91 -7.12
C SER A 22 3.79 5.31 -6.16
N LEU A 23 2.62 5.94 -5.99
CA LEU A 23 1.54 5.37 -5.19
C LEU A 23 0.95 4.12 -5.83
N GLN A 24 0.80 4.12 -7.15
CA GLN A 24 0.34 2.95 -7.89
C GLN A 24 1.30 1.76 -7.73
N GLU A 25 2.61 2.00 -7.81
CA GLU A 25 3.62 0.97 -7.55
C GLU A 25 3.51 0.40 -6.12
N LYS A 26 3.34 1.26 -5.11
CA LYS A 26 3.17 0.84 -3.70
C LYS A 26 1.90 0.03 -3.49
N ILE A 27 0.80 0.40 -4.14
CA ILE A 27 -0.47 -0.36 -4.09
C ILE A 27 -0.26 -1.75 -4.70
N LEU A 28 0.40 -1.83 -5.85
CA LEU A 28 0.69 -3.10 -6.51
C LEU A 28 1.60 -4.00 -5.66
N GLU A 29 2.63 -3.42 -5.04
CA GLU A 29 3.53 -4.15 -4.12
C GLU A 29 2.76 -4.72 -2.92
N LYS A 30 1.89 -3.92 -2.29
CA LYS A 30 1.05 -4.40 -1.16
C LYS A 30 0.06 -5.47 -1.58
N LYS A 31 -0.61 -5.32 -2.74
CA LYS A 31 -1.50 -6.35 -3.30
C LYS A 31 -0.74 -7.65 -3.60
N LYS A 32 0.51 -7.55 -4.05
CA LYS A 32 1.37 -8.72 -4.27
C LYS A 32 1.70 -9.42 -2.95
N ILE A 33 2.12 -8.69 -1.92
CA ILE A 33 2.40 -9.25 -0.58
C ILE A 33 1.15 -9.95 -0.02
N MET A 34 -0.02 -9.32 -0.12
CA MET A 34 -1.28 -9.91 0.31
C MET A 34 -1.60 -11.22 -0.42
N THR A 35 -1.35 -11.26 -1.74
CA THR A 35 -1.54 -12.47 -2.55
C THR A 35 -0.55 -13.57 -2.14
N GLU A 36 0.71 -13.23 -1.88
CA GLU A 36 1.71 -14.19 -1.40
C GLU A 36 1.32 -14.78 -0.03
N ILE A 37 0.79 -13.96 0.89
CA ILE A 37 0.29 -14.41 2.19
C ILE A 37 -0.90 -15.35 2.02
N ARG A 38 -1.90 -14.98 1.19
CA ARG A 38 -3.07 -15.83 0.92
C ARG A 38 -2.66 -17.16 0.29
N ASN A 39 -1.77 -17.15 -0.70
CA ASN A 39 -1.25 -18.37 -1.30
C ASN A 39 -0.50 -19.23 -0.27
N ALA A 40 0.31 -18.64 0.60
CA ALA A 40 0.99 -19.37 1.67
C ALA A 40 0.02 -19.98 2.70
N MET A 41 -1.15 -19.36 2.92
CA MET A 41 -2.21 -19.92 3.77
C MET A 41 -2.96 -21.07 3.10
N GLU A 42 -3.21 -20.98 1.80
CA GLU A 42 -3.87 -22.03 1.01
C GLU A 42 -2.95 -23.25 0.79
N ASP A 43 -1.70 -23.02 0.37
CA ASP A 43 -0.70 -24.09 0.17
C ASP A 43 -0.22 -24.69 1.50
N GLY A 44 -0.18 -23.86 2.55
CA GLY A 44 0.19 -24.24 3.91
C GLY A 44 -0.98 -24.74 4.76
N GLY A 45 -2.08 -25.14 4.12
CA GLY A 45 -3.36 -25.55 4.71
C GLY A 45 -3.28 -25.82 6.20
N THR A 46 -3.79 -24.88 7.00
CA THR A 46 -3.88 -25.01 8.46
C THR A 46 -2.56 -25.47 9.11
N ALA A 47 -1.63 -24.55 9.37
CA ALA A 47 -0.60 -24.74 10.39
C ALA A 47 -1.20 -24.74 11.82
N ASP A 48 -2.37 -25.36 12.02
CA ASP A 48 -2.93 -25.72 13.34
C ASP A 48 -2.11 -26.84 14.03
N ILE A 49 -1.04 -27.31 13.39
CA ILE A 49 -0.13 -28.33 13.92
C ILE A 49 1.05 -27.70 14.68
N MET A 50 0.83 -26.65 15.47
CA MET A 50 1.71 -26.43 16.62
C MET A 50 1.12 -27.19 17.81
N SER A 51 1.38 -28.51 17.81
CA SER A 51 1.24 -29.38 18.97
C SER A 51 1.68 -28.63 20.23
N SER A 52 0.90 -28.74 21.30
CA SER A 52 1.03 -27.98 22.55
C SER A 52 2.45 -28.00 23.15
N SER A 53 3.24 -29.02 22.80
CA SER A 53 4.65 -29.16 23.15
C SER A 53 5.57 -28.15 22.45
N SER A 54 5.35 -27.85 21.17
CA SER A 54 6.15 -26.90 20.37
C SER A 54 5.93 -25.47 20.85
N LYS A 55 4.68 -25.10 21.15
CA LYS A 55 4.34 -23.79 21.71
C LYS A 55 4.96 -23.56 23.09
N ALA A 56 4.99 -24.60 23.93
CA ALA A 56 5.65 -24.57 25.24
C ALA A 56 7.19 -24.48 25.14
N ALA A 57 7.80 -25.15 24.14
CA ALA A 57 9.24 -25.11 23.90
C ALA A 57 9.73 -23.75 23.38
N LEU A 58 8.96 -23.10 22.49
CA LEU A 58 9.24 -21.75 22.00
C LEU A 58 9.13 -20.71 23.12
N LYS A 59 8.08 -20.80 23.94
CA LYS A 59 7.90 -19.93 25.12
C LYS A 59 9.04 -20.06 26.14
N ARG A 60 9.56 -21.28 26.36
CA ARG A 60 10.74 -21.52 27.21
C ARG A 60 12.04 -20.95 26.63
N ARG A 61 12.12 -20.74 25.31
CA ARG A 61 13.28 -20.14 24.63
C ARG A 61 13.22 -18.61 24.55
N GLY A 62 12.16 -17.98 25.07
CA GLY A 62 11.97 -16.52 24.98
C GLY A 62 11.56 -16.04 23.58
N ASN A 63 11.35 -16.95 22.63
CA ASN A 63 10.73 -16.65 21.34
C ASN A 63 9.23 -16.84 21.49
N GLU A 64 8.53 -15.85 22.04
CA GLU A 64 7.08 -15.83 21.92
C GLU A 64 6.74 -15.66 20.44
N PRO A 65 5.99 -16.61 19.83
CA PRO A 65 5.51 -16.42 18.47
C PRO A 65 4.64 -15.15 18.46
N SER A 66 4.82 -14.34 17.41
CA SER A 66 4.01 -13.15 17.19
C SER A 66 2.53 -13.48 17.38
N THR A 67 1.81 -12.65 18.12
CA THR A 67 0.36 -12.83 18.36
C THR A 67 -0.48 -12.40 17.17
N LEU A 68 0.12 -11.72 16.18
CA LEU A 68 -0.56 -11.35 14.93
C LEU A 68 -0.76 -12.61 14.09
N THR A 69 -2.02 -12.92 13.84
CA THR A 69 -2.43 -13.95 12.89
C THR A 69 -2.20 -13.46 11.46
N ASN A 70 -2.19 -14.38 10.50
CA ASN A 70 -2.12 -13.98 9.09
C ASN A 70 -3.33 -13.12 8.69
N ASP A 71 -4.50 -13.34 9.30
CA ASP A 71 -5.70 -12.52 9.11
C ASP A 71 -5.49 -11.07 9.58
N ASP A 72 -4.89 -10.88 10.76
CA ASP A 72 -4.56 -9.52 11.25
C ASP A 72 -3.59 -8.78 10.31
N VAL A 73 -2.67 -9.52 9.68
CA VAL A 73 -1.73 -8.96 8.69
C VAL A 73 -2.46 -8.60 7.40
N LEU A 74 -3.37 -9.45 6.93
CA LEU A 74 -4.19 -9.17 5.74
C LEU A 74 -5.07 -7.94 5.95
N ASP A 75 -5.75 -7.84 7.10
CA ASP A 75 -6.58 -6.69 7.46
C ASP A 75 -5.77 -5.39 7.49
N SER A 76 -4.54 -5.45 8.04
CA SER A 76 -3.65 -4.28 8.06
C SER A 76 -3.20 -3.85 6.66
N LEU A 77 -3.03 -4.81 5.74
CA LEU A 77 -2.67 -4.54 4.36
C LEU A 77 -3.86 -3.98 3.57
N ASP A 78 -5.08 -4.47 3.81
CA ASP A 78 -6.31 -3.93 3.21
C ASP A 78 -6.50 -2.45 3.60
N ILE A 79 -6.42 -2.12 4.90
CA ILE A 79 -6.49 -0.72 5.38
C ILE A 79 -5.38 0.14 4.75
N ALA A 80 -4.18 -0.40 4.61
CA ALA A 80 -3.07 0.33 4.01
C ALA A 80 -3.28 0.58 2.50
N ILE A 81 -3.91 -0.36 1.78
CA ILE A 81 -4.26 -0.21 0.37
C ILE A 81 -5.37 0.83 0.22
N GLU A 82 -6.44 0.75 1.02
CA GLU A 82 -7.54 1.72 0.98
C GLU A 82 -7.05 3.15 1.16
N ARG A 83 -6.17 3.39 2.15
CA ARG A 83 -5.57 4.72 2.37
C ARG A 83 -4.73 5.22 1.20
N LEU A 84 -3.99 4.32 0.54
CA LEU A 84 -3.19 4.68 -0.63
C LEU A 84 -4.07 4.95 -1.85
N GLU A 85 -5.17 4.20 -2.01
CA GLU A 85 -6.17 4.44 -3.06
C GLU A 85 -6.89 5.78 -2.83
N GLU A 86 -7.20 6.14 -1.58
CA GLU A 86 -7.73 7.46 -1.21
C GLU A 86 -6.73 8.59 -1.50
N GLU A 87 -5.45 8.43 -1.12
CA GLU A 87 -4.40 9.42 -1.45
C GLU A 87 -4.24 9.59 -2.96
N MET A 88 -4.33 8.49 -3.73
CA MET A 88 -4.26 8.53 -5.18
C MET A 88 -5.49 9.23 -5.80
N GLY A 89 -6.69 9.02 -5.26
CA GLY A 89 -7.90 9.74 -5.67
C GLY A 89 -7.80 11.25 -5.44
N ASN A 90 -7.33 11.65 -4.26
CA ASN A 90 -7.10 13.07 -3.95
C ASN A 90 -6.06 13.72 -4.90
N LEU A 91 -5.02 12.96 -5.29
CA LEU A 91 -4.04 13.41 -6.28
C LEU A 91 -4.61 13.53 -7.69
N ASP A 92 -5.57 12.67 -8.05
CA ASP A 92 -6.27 12.77 -9.33
C ASP A 92 -7.16 14.00 -9.40
N ASP A 93 -7.84 14.34 -8.31
CA ASP A 93 -8.61 15.59 -8.20
C ASP A 93 -7.69 16.82 -8.32
N GLU A 94 -6.54 16.83 -7.60
CA GLU A 94 -5.57 17.93 -7.67
C GLU A 94 -4.96 18.08 -9.08
N LEU A 95 -4.67 16.95 -9.76
CA LEU A 95 -4.20 16.95 -11.15
C LEU A 95 -5.25 17.51 -12.10
N GLN A 96 -6.53 17.18 -11.90
CA GLN A 96 -7.61 17.66 -12.73
C GLN A 96 -7.83 19.17 -12.54
N GLU A 97 -7.87 19.64 -11.30
CA GLU A 97 -7.96 21.08 -11.00
C GLU A 97 -6.81 21.87 -11.62
N LEU A 98 -5.59 21.34 -11.55
CA LEU A 98 -4.42 22.02 -12.09
C LEU A 98 -4.44 22.07 -13.62
N LYS A 99 -4.96 21.03 -14.29
CA LYS A 99 -5.17 21.01 -15.76
C LYS A 99 -6.23 22.00 -16.18
N ASP A 100 -7.38 22.02 -15.51
CA ASP A 100 -8.48 22.94 -15.81
C ASP A 100 -8.03 24.41 -15.67
N LEU A 101 -7.19 24.70 -14.68
CA LEU A 101 -6.58 26.02 -14.48
C LEU A 101 -5.56 26.40 -15.57
N VAL A 102 -4.88 25.43 -16.16
CA VAL A 102 -3.93 25.66 -17.27
C VAL A 102 -4.68 25.88 -18.59
N ASP A 103 -5.74 25.12 -18.84
CA ASP A 103 -6.56 25.23 -20.06
C ASP A 103 -7.44 26.49 -20.08
N SER A 104 -7.75 27.04 -18.91
CA SER A 104 -8.56 28.27 -18.75
C SER A 104 -7.76 29.58 -18.82
N ALA A 105 -6.43 29.52 -18.94
CA ALA A 105 -5.51 30.67 -18.88
C ALA A 105 -4.97 31.10 -20.26
#